data_AF-A0A816XXZ3-F1
#
_entry.id   AF-A0A816XXZ3-F1
#
_cell.length_a   1.000
_cell.length_b   1.000
_cell.length_c   1.000
_cell.angle_alpha   90.00
_cell.angle_beta   90.00
_cell.angle_gamma   90.00
#
_symmetry.space_group_name_H-M   'P 1'
#
loop_
_entity.id
_entity.type
_entity.pdbx_description
1 polymer ?
#
loop_
_entity_poly.entity_id
_entity_poly.type
_entity_poly.pdbx_seq_one_letter_code
_entity_poly.pdbx_strand_id
1 'polypeptide(L)' 'MPDCVVVFDAERKSSVILEAAKLQVPVVAIVDPNVPLKFFDKITYPVLARDSVKFVIWGHGQ' A
#
# COMPACT_ATOMS: atom_id res chain seq x y z
N MET A 1 0.93 -18.53 -2.10
CA MET A 1 0.24 -17.40 -1.44
C MET A 1 1.32 -16.48 -0.93
N PRO A 2 1.31 -15.16 -1.19
CA PRO A 2 2.25 -14.23 -0.56
C PRO A 2 1.94 -14.07 0.94
N ASP A 3 2.98 -13.91 1.76
CA ASP A 3 2.82 -13.68 3.20
C ASP A 3 2.47 -12.22 3.54
N CYS A 4 2.74 -11.28 2.63
CA CYS A 4 2.39 -9.86 2.75
C CYS A 4 2.39 -9.21 1.36
N VAL A 5 1.61 -8.14 1.19
CA VAL A 5 1.58 -7.35 -0.05
C VAL A 5 1.92 -5.89 0.25
N VAL A 6 2.83 -5.32 -0.54
CA VAL A 6 3.20 -3.90 -0.48
C VAL A 6 2.59 -3.15 -1.67
N VAL A 7 1.78 -2.12 -1.41
CA VAL A 7 1.05 -1.35 -2.42
C VAL A 7 1.44 0.12 -2.35
N PHE A 8 2.10 0.63 -3.39
CA PHE A 8 2.52 2.04 -3.45
C PHE A 8 1.40 3.02 -3.82
N ASP A 9 0.35 2.55 -4.50
CA ASP A 9 -0.79 3.37 -4.91
C ASP A 9 -2.07 2.62 -4.55
N ALA A 10 -2.60 2.93 -3.37
CA ALA A 10 -3.75 2.25 -2.80
C ALA A 10 -5.06 2.52 -3.58
N GLU A 11 -5.17 3.65 -4.29
CA GLU A 11 -6.37 3.97 -5.05
C GLU A 11 -6.40 3.22 -6.38
N ARG A 12 -5.35 3.37 -7.21
CA ARG A 12 -5.29 2.74 -8.54
C ARG A 12 -5.15 1.23 -8.47
N LYS A 13 -4.53 0.70 -7.40
CA LYS A 13 -4.36 -0.75 -7.17
C LYS A 13 -5.32 -1.29 -6.11
N SER A 14 -6.50 -0.68 -5.98
CA SER A 14 -7.54 -1.08 -5.05
C SER A 14 -8.00 -2.54 -5.20
N SER A 15 -7.92 -3.14 -6.39
CA SER A 15 -8.22 -4.57 -6.59
C SER A 15 -7.28 -5.48 -5.77
N VAL A 16 -5.99 -5.13 -5.68
CA VAL A 16 -5.01 -5.88 -4.91
C VAL A 16 -5.36 -5.86 -3.42
N ILE A 17 -5.81 -4.71 -2.91
CA ILE A 17 -6.24 -4.55 -1.52
C ILE A 17 -7.49 -5.39 -1.24
N LEU A 18 -8.44 -5.43 -2.18
CA LEU A 18 -9.67 -6.22 -2.02
C LEU A 18 -9.39 -7.73 -2.03
N GLU A 19 -8.54 -8.20 -2.94
CA GLU A 19 -8.17 -9.63 -3.00
C GLU A 19 -7.33 -10.05 -1.78
N ALA A 20 -6.39 -9.20 -1.34
CA ALA A 20 -5.61 -9.44 -0.12
C ALA A 20 -6.51 -9.52 1.12
N ALA A 21 -7.51 -8.65 1.23
CA ALA A 21 -8.49 -8.68 2.32
C ALA A 21 -9.31 -9.99 2.33
N LYS A 22 -9.73 -10.50 1.16
CA LYS A 22 -10.44 -11.79 1.06
C LYS A 22 -9.57 -12.96 1.50
N LEU A 23 -8.28 -12.92 1.15
CA LEU A 23 -7.31 -13.97 1.49
C LEU A 23 -6.69 -13.79 2.88
N GLN A 24 -7.10 -12.75 3.62
CA GLN A 24 -6.53 -12.37 4.92
C GLN A 24 -5.00 -12.17 4.89
N VAL A 25 -4.48 -11.72 3.75
CA VAL A 25 -3.05 -11.40 3.58
C VAL A 25 -2.83 -9.95 4.04
N PRO A 26 -1.86 -9.67 4.92
CA PRO A 26 -1.60 -8.32 5.42
C PRO A 26 -1.10 -7.40 4.31
N VAL A 27 -1.62 -6.16 4.31
CA VAL A 27 -1.28 -5.13 3.32
C VAL A 27 -0.52 -3.99 3.98
N VAL A 28 0.68 -3.72 3.48
CA VAL A 28 1.41 -2.47 3.72
C VAL A 28 1.13 -1.57 2.52
N ALA A 29 0.64 -0.35 2.74
CA ALA A 29 0.35 0.52 1.61
C ALA A 29 0.70 1.97 1.88
N ILE A 30 1.27 2.61 0.87
CA ILE A 30 1.40 4.07 0.87
C ILE A 30 0.05 4.65 0.53
N VAL A 31 -0.44 5.52 1.41
CA VAL A 31 -1.77 6.11 1.30
C VAL A 31 -1.69 7.63 1.29
N ASP A 32 -2.29 8.20 0.25
CA ASP A 32 -2.60 9.62 0.18
C ASP A 32 -3.86 9.90 1.03
N PRO A 33 -3.99 11.08 1.67
CA PRO A 33 -5.19 11.46 2.41
C PRO A 33 -6.50 11.41 1.61
N ASN A 34 -6.46 11.39 0.26
CA ASN A 34 -7.65 11.26 -0.57
C ASN A 34 -8.11 9.80 -0.77
N VAL A 35 -7.37 8.80 -0.27
CA VAL A 35 -7.76 7.39 -0.40
C VAL A 35 -9.14 7.17 0.24
N PRO A 36 -10.10 6.57 -0.49
CA PRO A 36 -11.41 6.24 0.07
C PRO A 36 -11.31 5.36 1.32
N LEU A 37 -12.07 5.70 2.36
CA LEU A 37 -12.08 4.97 3.65
C LEU A 37 -12.25 3.45 3.48
N LYS A 38 -13.09 3.02 2.52
CA LYS A 38 -13.33 1.61 2.20
C LYS A 38 -12.06 0.81 1.87
N PHE A 39 -11.01 1.46 1.37
CA PHE A 39 -9.72 0.85 1.08
C PHE A 39 -8.76 1.04 2.25
N PHE A 40 -8.77 2.22 2.88
CA PHE A 40 -7.98 2.51 4.06
C PHE A 40 -8.21 1.49 5.19
N ASP A 41 -9.47 1.15 5.48
CA ASP A 41 -9.84 0.20 6.53
C ASP A 41 -9.36 -1.25 6.28
N LYS A 42 -8.93 -1.55 5.05
CA LYS A 42 -8.42 -2.88 4.65
C LYS A 42 -6.89 -2.95 4.64
N ILE A 43 -6.21 -1.85 4.95
CA ILE A 43 -4.75 -1.76 4.98
C ILE A 43 -4.28 -2.05 6.40
N THR A 44 -3.44 -3.06 6.58
CA THR A 44 -2.92 -3.46 7.89
C THR A 44 -1.90 -2.46 8.42
N TYR A 45 -1.05 -1.93 7.53
CA TYR A 45 0.02 -1.00 7.88
C TYR A 45 0.01 0.19 6.90
N PRO A 46 -0.77 1.25 7.17
CA PRO A 46 -0.80 2.43 6.32
C PRO A 46 0.46 3.27 6.51
N VAL A 47 1.15 3.56 5.41
CA VAL A 47 2.27 4.51 5.35
C VAL A 47 1.72 5.81 4.77
N LEU A 48 1.51 6.81 5.63
CA LEU A 48 1.00 8.12 5.20
C LEU A 48 2.09 8.86 4.41
N ALA A 49 1.92 8.96 3.09
CA ALA A 49 2.75 9.81 2.25
C ALA A 49 1.91 10.38 1.11
N ARG A 50 2.13 11.66 0.78
CA ARG A 50 1.58 12.25 -0.45
C ARG A 50 2.38 11.77 -1.64
N ASP A 51 1.71 11.60 -2.77
CA ASP A 51 2.19 11.04 -4.04
C ASP A 51 3.27 11.88 -4.77
N SER A 52 4.04 12.70 -4.03
CA SER A 52 5.27 13.33 -4.51
C SER A 52 6.39 12.28 -4.44
N VAL A 53 6.34 11.32 -5.37
CA VAL A 53 7.20 10.14 -5.36
C VAL A 53 8.68 10.52 -5.58
N LYS A 54 9.46 10.57 -4.49
CA LYS A 54 10.91 10.29 -4.48
C LYS A 54 11.24 9.39 -3.29
N PHE A 55 10.77 8.16 -3.33
CA PHE A 55 11.28 7.11 -2.45
C PHE A 55 11.91 6.02 -3.30
N VAL A 56 13.18 6.22 -3.63
CA VAL A 56 14.10 5.13 -3.94
C VAL A 56 15.12 5.17 -2.82
N ILE A 57 15.09 4.19 -1.93
CA ILE A 57 16.26 3.90 -1.09
C ILE A 57 16.63 2.46 -1.34
N TRP A 58 17.59 2.28 -2.26
CA TRP A 58 18.57 1.22 -2.15
C TRP A 58 19.93 1.88 -2.23
N GLY A 59 20.57 2.01 -1.07
CA GLY A 59 21.96 2.41 -0.96
C GLY A 59 22.84 1.24 -1.34
N HIS A 60 23.48 1.34 -2.50
CA HIS A 60 24.85 0.88 -2.65
C HIS A 60 25.66 2.13 -3.00
N GLY A 61 26.62 2.48 -2.14
CA GLY A 61 27.39 3.69 -2.27
C GLY A 61 28.09 3.82 -3.63
N GLN A 62 28.05 5.03 -4.18
CA GLN A 62 29.14 5.68 -4.88
C GLN A 62 29.16 7.15 -4.46
#